data_AF-A0A157ZT83-F1
#
_entry.id   AF-A0A157ZT83-F1
#
_cell.length_a   1.000
_cell.length_b   1.000
_cell.length_c   1.000
_cell.angle_alpha   90.00
_cell.angle_beta   90.00
_cell.angle_gamma   90.00
#
_symmetry.space_group_name_H-M   'P 1'
#
loop_
_entity.id
_entity.type
_entity.pdbx_description
1 polymer ?
#
loop_
_entity_poly.entity_id
_entity_poly.type
_entity_poly.pdbx_seq_one_letter_code
_entity_poly.pdbx_strand_id
1 'polypeptide(L)'
;MGWGFRKTIRIAPGIRINLSKSGVSTSIGGKGFTYNTRGRVTASIPGTGLRITHNLNSRRKAGSRQSAYAAAQGVTDQTGVPMSKREQAAQEFVWQVNSRTRAALVDYFVSHGVWVEDDDLETAFKLDAHRSFLNTLSKDLEITAKATRLASDIGSISLAEKEKAMKSVYEVEERCKEAAADRGALSTQAAYLHRLVNAWPAMPALGVAFALGILGCFLIFVNLFAAGGLAVLFAAGYGLFKVMSFERLKKTLAVQAANANAEFEALVLLEVTPRPEIPDGKDRTRLKAYAYSGILFLAAIASLALHPRSSQSQPELVQASSSTPPMVSKVAEASAPEQKSEPLQGRFAWLVGKYPSDVVNDKRFRAAFNHVTPSDWRKISERFAVTNGDIQSKDGFLFAEGCMSHLCASDRAAFVISETTGKGDIVYHDSGTGDEEVGTTRKFVWREMPLPETPLAEWTRMSGQSRSSATASVGTAAPLSVYRPSFDCTKARSDAERLVCGDAELAAEDVQLAEVYARAKAAVTDQTTFRERTRAQWNYREQNCHDRVCLQRWYVDQKVALAQIAQTGRVDDQ
;
A
#
# COMPACT_ATOMS: atom_id res chain seq x y z
N MET A 1 21.84 -43.11 16.03
CA MET A 1 22.44 -44.10 15.10
C MET A 1 21.57 -45.36 15.10
N GLY A 2 20.61 -45.47 14.18
CA GLY A 2 19.71 -46.63 14.10
C GLY A 2 20.08 -47.54 12.93
N TRP A 3 20.00 -48.86 13.11
CA TRP A 3 20.24 -49.81 12.02
C TRP A 3 19.13 -49.71 10.96
N GLY A 4 19.52 -49.57 9.69
CA GLY A 4 18.58 -49.52 8.56
C GLY A 4 18.40 -50.89 7.93
N PHE A 5 17.16 -51.40 7.89
CA PHE A 5 16.85 -52.64 7.16
C PHE A 5 16.40 -52.35 5.73
N ARG A 6 17.09 -52.94 4.75
CA ARG A 6 16.69 -52.96 3.34
C ARG A 6 16.98 -54.35 2.75
N LYS A 7 15.95 -55.01 2.20
CA LYS A 7 16.08 -56.31 1.52
C LYS A 7 15.35 -56.31 0.19
N THR A 8 15.97 -56.83 -0.86
CA THR A 8 15.35 -56.96 -2.19
C THR A 8 15.26 -58.44 -2.56
N ILE A 9 14.06 -58.92 -2.88
CA ILE A 9 13.76 -60.29 -3.27
C ILE A 9 13.38 -60.30 -4.75
N ARG A 10 14.05 -61.13 -5.57
CA ARG A 10 13.71 -61.33 -6.98
C ARG A 10 12.75 -62.51 -7.07
N ILE A 11 11.58 -62.31 -7.67
CA ILE A 11 10.55 -63.36 -7.79
C ILE A 11 10.57 -63.95 -9.19
N ALA A 12 10.74 -63.12 -10.22
CA ALA A 12 10.81 -63.52 -11.61
C ALA A 12 11.72 -62.55 -12.40
N PRO A 13 12.18 -62.90 -13.61
CA PRO A 13 12.93 -61.98 -14.46
C PRO A 13 12.13 -60.68 -14.68
N GLY A 14 12.69 -59.55 -14.21
CA GLY A 14 12.04 -58.24 -14.31
C GLY A 14 11.09 -57.86 -13.18
N ILE A 15 10.84 -58.72 -12.17
CA ILE A 15 9.99 -58.38 -11.01
C ILE A 15 10.77 -58.53 -9.70
N ARG A 16 10.87 -57.44 -8.93
CA ARG A 16 11.58 -57.38 -7.65
C ARG A 16 10.74 -56.74 -6.56
N ILE A 17 10.71 -57.34 -5.38
CA ILE A 17 10.09 -56.76 -4.19
C ILE A 17 11.18 -56.18 -3.29
N ASN A 18 11.04 -54.91 -2.90
CA ASN A 18 11.95 -54.21 -2.00
C ASN A 18 11.24 -53.95 -0.67
N LEU A 19 11.77 -54.53 0.40
CA LEU A 19 11.37 -54.29 1.77
C LEU A 19 12.32 -53.27 2.40
N SER A 20 11.76 -52.27 3.07
CA SER A 20 12.51 -51.18 3.72
C SER A 20 11.73 -50.66 4.93
N LYS A 21 12.37 -49.86 5.80
CA LYS A 21 11.72 -49.23 6.96
C LYS A 21 10.45 -48.43 6.59
N SER A 22 10.40 -47.84 5.40
CA SER A 22 9.24 -47.09 4.88
C SER A 22 8.17 -47.97 4.20
N GLY A 23 8.25 -49.29 4.33
CA GLY A 23 7.28 -50.26 3.80
C GLY A 23 7.80 -51.10 2.62
N VAL A 24 6.90 -51.87 2.01
CA VAL A 24 7.14 -52.75 0.87
C VAL A 24 6.86 -52.02 -0.44
N SER A 25 7.73 -52.19 -1.45
CA SER A 25 7.50 -51.69 -2.81
C SER A 25 7.87 -52.74 -3.84
N THR A 26 7.19 -52.76 -4.97
CA THR A 26 7.45 -53.70 -6.06
C THR A 26 7.97 -52.93 -7.27
N SER A 27 9.02 -53.44 -7.89
CA SER A 27 9.60 -52.91 -9.13
C SER A 27 9.36 -53.91 -10.25
N ILE A 28 8.75 -53.44 -11.32
CA ILE A 28 8.37 -54.19 -12.50
C ILE A 28 9.09 -53.56 -13.69
N GLY A 29 9.95 -54.33 -14.35
CA GLY A 29 10.66 -53.93 -15.57
C GLY A 29 12.07 -54.51 -15.70
N GLY A 30 12.54 -54.55 -16.95
CA GLY A 30 13.79 -55.17 -17.39
C GLY A 30 14.79 -54.16 -17.94
N LYS A 31 15.73 -54.65 -18.76
CA LYS A 31 16.71 -53.80 -19.46
C LYS A 31 15.94 -52.80 -20.34
N GLY A 32 16.09 -51.52 -20.06
CA GLY A 32 15.52 -50.44 -20.87
C GLY A 32 14.36 -49.69 -20.24
N PHE A 33 13.57 -50.33 -19.38
CA PHE A 33 12.46 -49.67 -18.69
C PHE A 33 12.16 -50.34 -17.34
N THR A 34 12.07 -49.55 -16.28
CA THR A 34 11.72 -50.04 -14.93
C THR A 34 10.73 -49.09 -14.27
N TYR A 35 9.62 -49.66 -13.80
CA TYR A 35 8.60 -48.98 -13.01
C TYR A 35 8.63 -49.48 -11.57
N ASN A 36 8.48 -48.60 -10.58
CA ASN A 36 8.32 -48.96 -9.18
C ASN A 36 6.97 -48.47 -8.68
N THR A 37 6.27 -49.28 -7.88
CA THR A 37 4.95 -48.92 -7.31
C THR A 37 4.96 -47.67 -6.43
N ARG A 38 6.13 -47.19 -5.99
CA ARG A 38 6.30 -45.88 -5.33
C ARG A 38 6.38 -44.69 -6.30
N GLY A 39 6.18 -44.91 -7.60
CA GLY A 39 6.10 -43.86 -8.63
C GLY A 39 7.41 -43.56 -9.36
N ARG A 40 8.51 -44.29 -9.09
CA ARG A 40 9.78 -44.09 -9.82
C ARG A 40 9.76 -44.85 -11.14
N VAL A 41 9.99 -44.13 -12.24
CA VAL A 41 10.11 -44.66 -13.60
C VAL A 41 11.50 -44.38 -14.12
N THR A 42 12.20 -45.40 -14.59
CA THR A 42 13.51 -45.28 -15.23
C THR A 42 13.43 -45.84 -16.63
N ALA A 43 13.73 -45.02 -17.63
CA ALA A 43 13.91 -45.43 -19.02
C ALA A 43 15.40 -45.33 -19.38
N SER A 44 15.94 -46.28 -20.13
CA SER A 44 17.33 -46.29 -20.56
C SER A 44 17.47 -46.93 -21.93
N ILE A 45 18.40 -46.47 -22.74
CA ILE A 45 18.64 -47.08 -24.06
C ILE A 45 19.76 -48.14 -23.88
N PRO A 46 19.48 -49.45 -24.11
CA PRO A 46 20.48 -50.51 -23.93
C PRO A 46 21.74 -50.27 -24.76
N GLY A 47 22.92 -50.47 -24.18
CA GLY A 47 24.21 -50.32 -24.88
C GLY A 47 24.76 -48.89 -24.97
N THR A 48 23.97 -47.86 -24.65
CA THR A 48 24.39 -46.44 -24.79
C THR A 48 24.80 -45.77 -23.48
N GLY A 49 24.53 -46.38 -22.32
CA GLY A 49 24.75 -45.77 -21.00
C GLY A 49 23.77 -44.65 -20.62
N LEU A 50 22.89 -44.22 -21.54
CA LEU A 50 21.93 -43.16 -21.32
C LEU A 50 20.71 -43.68 -20.54
N ARG A 51 20.42 -43.06 -19.39
CA ARG A 51 19.24 -43.34 -18.56
C ARG A 51 18.57 -42.05 -18.09
N ILE A 52 17.25 -42.04 -18.10
CA ILE A 52 16.41 -40.98 -17.56
C ILE A 52 15.53 -41.58 -16.47
N THR A 53 15.47 -40.93 -15.31
CA THR A 53 14.61 -41.37 -14.19
C THR A 53 13.69 -40.23 -13.76
N HIS A 54 12.39 -40.51 -13.68
CA HIS A 54 11.36 -39.59 -13.21
C HIS A 54 10.60 -40.18 -12.04
N ASN A 55 10.11 -39.34 -11.13
CA ASN A 55 9.28 -39.76 -10.00
C ASN A 55 7.88 -39.15 -10.12
N LEU A 56 6.90 -39.98 -10.46
CA LEU A 56 5.52 -39.61 -10.71
C LEU A 56 4.78 -39.10 -9.46
N ASN A 57 5.23 -39.53 -8.27
CA ASN A 57 4.65 -39.11 -7.00
C ASN A 57 5.37 -37.90 -6.37
N SER A 58 6.21 -37.19 -7.13
CA SER A 58 6.58 -35.84 -6.72
C SER A 58 5.36 -34.94 -6.88
N ARG A 59 4.54 -34.86 -5.82
CA ARG A 59 3.52 -33.82 -5.70
C ARG A 59 4.31 -32.52 -5.80
N ARG A 60 4.30 -31.89 -6.98
CA ARG A 60 4.75 -30.51 -7.15
C ARG A 60 3.86 -29.71 -6.23
N LYS A 61 4.32 -29.49 -4.99
CA LYS A 61 3.84 -28.40 -4.18
C LYS A 61 4.12 -27.21 -5.07
N ALA A 62 3.07 -26.59 -5.61
CA ALA A 62 3.14 -25.27 -6.19
C ALA A 62 3.50 -24.30 -5.05
N GLY A 63 4.72 -24.43 -4.53
CA GLY A 63 5.40 -23.36 -3.83
C GLY A 63 5.68 -22.32 -4.90
N SER A 64 5.19 -21.12 -4.67
CA SER A 64 5.42 -19.99 -5.55
C SER A 64 6.89 -19.93 -5.96
N ARG A 65 7.13 -19.59 -7.22
CA ARG A 65 8.48 -19.31 -7.75
C ARG A 65 9.23 -18.24 -6.94
N GLN A 66 8.56 -17.53 -6.03
CA GLN A 66 9.17 -16.63 -5.05
C GLN A 66 10.12 -17.34 -4.07
N SER A 67 9.89 -18.60 -3.69
CA SER A 67 10.77 -19.27 -2.71
C SER A 67 12.11 -19.73 -3.30
N ALA A 68 12.18 -20.03 -4.61
CA ALA A 68 13.45 -20.35 -5.27
C ALA A 68 14.24 -19.08 -5.62
N TYR A 69 13.55 -17.95 -5.87
CA TYR A 69 14.19 -16.65 -6.06
C TYR A 69 14.71 -16.09 -4.72
N ALA A 70 13.97 -16.24 -3.63
CA ALA A 70 14.41 -15.86 -2.27
C ALA A 70 15.56 -16.73 -1.73
N ALA A 71 15.74 -17.96 -2.23
CA ALA A 71 16.88 -18.80 -1.87
C ALA A 71 18.10 -18.60 -2.79
N ALA A 72 17.92 -17.94 -3.95
CA ALA A 72 18.98 -17.64 -4.91
C ALA A 72 19.48 -16.19 -4.81
N GLN A 73 18.67 -15.27 -4.26
CA GLN A 73 19.14 -13.96 -3.85
C GLN A 73 19.85 -14.11 -2.50
N GLY A 74 21.17 -13.97 -2.51
CA GLY A 74 21.89 -13.58 -1.28
C GLY A 74 21.23 -12.32 -0.71
N VAL A 75 21.26 -12.17 0.62
CA VAL A 75 20.71 -10.99 1.31
C VAL A 75 21.24 -9.76 0.59
N THR A 76 20.32 -9.01 -0.02
CA THR A 76 20.63 -7.76 -0.69
C THR A 76 20.53 -6.65 0.35
N ASP A 77 21.43 -5.68 0.28
CA ASP A 77 21.31 -4.48 1.12
C ASP A 77 20.08 -3.64 0.70
N GLN A 78 19.72 -2.56 1.40
CA GLN A 78 18.62 -1.62 1.03
C GLN A 78 18.73 -1.10 -0.41
N THR A 79 19.93 -1.25 -0.96
CA THR A 79 20.37 -0.95 -2.30
C THR A 79 20.04 -2.03 -3.35
N GLY A 80 19.60 -3.24 -2.97
CA GLY A 80 19.38 -4.34 -3.92
C GLY A 80 20.66 -4.99 -4.44
N VAL A 81 21.83 -4.59 -3.94
CA VAL A 81 23.13 -5.21 -4.26
C VAL A 81 23.29 -6.49 -3.44
N PRO A 82 23.62 -7.63 -4.08
CA PRO A 82 23.87 -8.87 -3.34
C PRO A 82 25.10 -8.70 -2.45
N MET A 83 24.89 -8.75 -1.14
CA MET A 83 25.97 -8.56 -0.18
C MET A 83 26.91 -9.75 -0.15
N SER A 84 28.19 -9.47 0.11
CA SER A 84 29.15 -10.51 0.38
C SER A 84 28.79 -11.25 1.68
N LYS A 85 29.18 -12.53 1.81
CA LYS A 85 28.99 -13.28 3.07
C LYS A 85 29.64 -12.60 4.27
N ARG A 86 30.68 -11.80 4.04
CA ARG A 86 31.39 -11.03 5.08
C ARG A 86 30.55 -9.83 5.52
N GLU A 87 29.99 -9.08 4.58
CA GLU A 87 29.04 -7.99 4.87
C GLU A 87 27.79 -8.50 5.59
N GLN A 88 27.20 -9.60 5.14
CA GLN A 88 26.05 -10.22 5.81
C GLN A 88 26.38 -10.57 7.27
N ALA A 89 27.54 -11.17 7.52
CA ALA A 89 27.98 -11.50 8.87
C ALA A 89 28.35 -10.26 9.71
N ALA A 90 28.71 -9.14 9.08
CA ALA A 90 28.94 -7.87 9.76
C ALA A 90 27.61 -7.19 10.12
N GLN A 91 26.64 -7.15 9.21
CA GLN A 91 25.30 -6.62 9.46
C GLN A 91 24.54 -7.44 10.51
N GLU A 92 24.58 -8.78 10.42
CA GLU A 92 24.00 -9.66 11.43
C GLU A 92 24.61 -9.39 12.82
N PHE A 93 25.93 -9.18 12.88
CA PHE A 93 26.60 -8.82 14.12
C PHE A 93 26.15 -7.46 14.65
N VAL A 94 26.06 -6.44 13.79
CA VAL A 94 25.56 -5.10 14.18
C VAL A 94 24.14 -5.20 14.71
N TRP A 95 23.27 -5.93 14.01
CA TRP A 95 21.90 -6.17 14.43
C TRP A 95 21.86 -6.88 15.79
N GLN A 96 22.68 -7.91 16.00
CA GLN A 96 22.74 -8.65 17.26
C GLN A 96 23.21 -7.77 18.42
N VAL A 97 24.24 -6.93 18.22
CA VAL A 97 24.75 -6.03 19.26
C VAL A 97 23.71 -4.96 19.60
N ASN A 98 23.12 -4.32 18.59
CA ASN A 98 22.12 -3.27 18.80
C ASN A 98 20.86 -3.82 19.46
N SER A 99 20.26 -4.87 18.91
CA SER A 99 19.00 -5.46 19.41
C SER A 99 19.12 -5.89 20.88
N ARG A 100 20.20 -6.57 21.25
CA ARG A 100 20.42 -7.04 22.62
C ARG A 100 20.67 -5.90 23.60
N THR A 101 21.52 -4.94 23.22
CA THR A 101 21.82 -3.78 24.06
C THR A 101 20.56 -2.95 24.31
N ARG A 102 19.80 -2.67 23.25
CA ARG A 102 18.58 -1.86 23.34
C ARG A 102 17.48 -2.60 24.11
N ALA A 103 17.29 -3.91 23.89
CA ALA A 103 16.35 -4.71 24.66
C ALA A 103 16.64 -4.68 26.16
N ALA A 104 17.91 -4.81 26.56
CA ALA A 104 18.29 -4.72 27.97
C ALA A 104 18.00 -3.36 28.60
N LEU A 105 18.16 -2.28 27.82
CA LEU A 105 17.86 -0.92 28.27
C LEU A 105 16.35 -0.67 28.35
N VAL A 106 15.58 -1.13 27.37
CA VAL A 106 14.11 -1.08 27.39
C VAL A 106 13.58 -1.82 28.62
N ASP A 107 14.05 -3.06 28.87
CA ASP A 107 13.67 -3.84 30.05
C ASP A 107 14.00 -3.09 31.35
N TYR A 108 15.16 -2.43 31.42
CA TYR A 108 15.52 -1.59 32.55
C TYR A 108 14.52 -0.44 32.77
N PHE A 109 14.21 0.36 31.75
CA PHE A 109 13.27 1.48 31.87
C PHE A 109 11.85 1.00 32.24
N VAL A 110 11.40 -0.07 31.61
CA VAL A 110 10.09 -0.67 31.88
C VAL A 110 10.01 -1.18 33.32
N SER A 111 11.07 -1.79 33.85
CA SER A 111 11.13 -2.23 35.25
C SER A 111 11.00 -1.07 36.25
N HIS A 112 11.35 0.16 35.85
CA HIS A 112 11.19 1.37 36.64
C HIS A 112 9.85 2.08 36.42
N GLY A 113 8.94 1.51 35.62
CA GLY A 113 7.64 2.10 35.32
C GLY A 113 7.66 3.13 34.19
N VAL A 114 8.73 3.22 33.41
CA VAL A 114 8.80 4.08 32.22
C VAL A 114 8.47 3.23 31.00
N TRP A 115 7.38 3.55 30.31
CA TRP A 115 7.02 2.87 29.06
C TRP A 115 7.75 3.50 27.88
N VAL A 116 8.57 2.68 27.20
CA VAL A 116 9.39 3.09 26.06
C VAL A 116 9.56 1.92 25.09
N GLU A 117 9.39 2.18 23.80
CA GLU A 117 9.72 1.25 22.72
C GLU A 117 11.14 1.49 22.18
N ASP A 118 11.62 0.57 21.33
CA ASP A 118 12.99 0.61 20.83
C ASP A 118 13.32 1.93 20.12
N ASP A 119 12.39 2.47 19.33
CA ASP A 119 12.59 3.69 18.54
C ASP A 119 12.69 4.97 19.38
N ASP A 120 12.04 5.01 20.55
CA ASP A 120 11.98 6.19 21.43
C ASP A 120 13.01 6.17 22.58
N LEU A 121 13.92 5.18 22.57
CA LEU A 121 14.88 5.00 23.65
C LEU A 121 15.73 6.25 23.91
N GLU A 122 16.09 6.99 22.86
CA GLU A 122 16.85 8.25 22.96
C GLU A 122 16.14 9.31 23.81
N THR A 123 14.81 9.33 23.83
CA THR A 123 14.02 10.23 24.65
C THR A 123 14.05 9.78 26.12
N ALA A 124 14.00 8.48 26.39
CA ALA A 124 14.13 7.93 27.74
C ALA A 124 15.53 8.19 28.35
N PHE A 125 16.59 8.20 27.54
CA PHE A 125 17.95 8.56 27.98
C PHE A 125 18.06 9.99 28.54
N LYS A 126 17.15 10.90 28.19
CA LYS A 126 17.15 12.30 28.67
C LYS A 126 16.54 12.46 30.06
N LEU A 127 15.97 11.40 30.63
CA LEU A 127 15.34 11.44 31.94
C LEU A 127 16.39 11.54 33.06
N ASP A 128 16.37 12.64 33.81
CA ASP A 128 17.35 12.92 34.86
C ASP A 128 17.38 11.84 35.96
N ALA A 129 16.23 11.20 36.25
CA ALA A 129 16.11 10.17 37.27
C ALA A 129 17.00 8.94 37.04
N HIS A 130 17.32 8.62 35.78
CA HIS A 130 18.11 7.44 35.41
C HIS A 130 19.56 7.75 35.06
N ARG A 131 19.93 9.04 35.01
CA ARG A 131 21.25 9.49 34.52
C ARG A 131 22.41 8.94 35.33
N SER A 132 22.25 8.78 36.65
CA SER A 132 23.27 8.20 37.53
C SER A 132 23.62 6.76 37.14
N PHE A 133 22.61 5.92 36.90
CA PHE A 133 22.79 4.55 36.45
C PHE A 133 23.35 4.48 35.03
N LEU A 134 22.81 5.26 34.10
CA LEU A 134 23.27 5.28 32.70
C LEU A 134 24.74 5.70 32.57
N ASN A 135 25.21 6.60 33.45
CA ASN A 135 26.63 6.96 33.53
C ASN A 135 27.53 5.77 33.88
N THR A 136 27.05 4.80 34.67
CA THR A 136 27.82 3.57 34.96
C THR A 136 27.98 2.69 33.74
N LEU A 137 27.02 2.72 32.81
CA LEU A 137 27.03 1.95 31.56
C LEU A 137 27.78 2.64 30.42
N SER A 138 28.09 3.94 30.55
CA SER A 138 28.66 4.78 29.50
C SER A 138 29.87 4.15 28.77
N LYS A 139 30.81 3.58 29.53
CA LYS A 139 32.00 2.91 29.00
C LYS A 139 31.65 1.70 28.13
N ASP A 140 30.70 0.89 28.57
CA ASP A 140 30.33 -0.35 27.90
C ASP A 140 29.48 -0.05 26.66
N LEU A 141 28.61 0.97 26.73
CA LEU A 141 27.87 1.51 25.59
C LEU A 141 28.79 2.17 24.53
N GLU A 142 29.87 2.83 24.95
CA GLU A 142 30.86 3.39 24.01
C GLU A 142 31.61 2.29 23.25
N ILE A 143 31.93 1.18 23.92
CA ILE A 143 32.57 0.02 23.29
C ILE A 143 31.65 -0.61 22.24
N THR A 144 30.37 -0.82 22.55
CA THR A 144 29.41 -1.38 21.59
C THR A 144 29.16 -0.42 20.42
N ALA A 145 28.99 0.88 20.68
CA ALA A 145 28.81 1.90 19.64
C ALA A 145 30.03 2.01 18.71
N LYS A 146 31.25 1.90 19.25
CA LYS A 146 32.48 1.88 18.44
C LYS A 146 32.53 0.66 17.53
N ALA A 147 32.16 -0.51 18.04
CA ALA A 147 32.16 -1.74 17.26
C ALA A 147 31.10 -1.72 16.15
N THR A 148 29.92 -1.17 16.40
CA THR A 148 28.86 -1.07 15.39
C THR A 148 29.20 -0.07 14.29
N ARG A 149 29.77 1.10 14.63
CA ARG A 149 30.29 2.05 13.64
C ARG A 149 31.38 1.43 12.77
N LEU A 150 32.36 0.77 13.39
CA LEU A 150 33.45 0.15 12.64
C LEU A 150 32.96 -0.95 11.69
N ALA A 151 32.00 -1.77 12.13
CA ALA A 151 31.39 -2.79 11.29
C ALA A 151 30.54 -2.22 10.14
N SER A 152 29.86 -1.09 10.37
CA SER A 152 29.05 -0.40 9.35
C SER A 152 29.91 0.33 8.32
N ASP A 153 30.98 1.01 8.76
CA ASP A 153 31.82 1.85 7.89
C ASP A 153 32.75 1.02 7.01
N ILE A 154 33.31 -0.07 7.55
CA ILE A 154 34.34 -0.89 6.88
C ILE A 154 33.70 -2.14 6.23
N GLY A 155 32.48 -2.51 6.60
CA GLY A 155 31.81 -3.75 6.17
C GLY A 155 32.49 -5.03 6.70
N SER A 156 33.48 -4.89 7.58
CA SER A 156 34.18 -5.99 8.24
C SER A 156 34.75 -5.56 9.59
N ILE A 157 34.87 -6.51 10.52
CA ILE A 157 35.34 -6.27 11.89
C ILE A 157 36.16 -7.47 12.38
N SER A 158 37.21 -7.22 13.16
CA SER A 158 38.11 -8.27 13.66
C SER A 158 37.45 -9.13 14.73
N LEU A 159 37.91 -10.38 14.89
CA LEU A 159 37.40 -11.28 15.92
C LEU A 159 37.56 -10.70 17.34
N ALA A 160 38.72 -10.09 17.61
CA ALA A 160 39.02 -9.47 18.90
C ALA A 160 38.05 -8.32 19.23
N GLU A 161 37.68 -7.51 18.23
CA GLU A 161 36.69 -6.44 18.42
C GLU A 161 35.28 -7.01 18.61
N LYS A 162 34.92 -8.09 17.90
CA LYS A 162 33.63 -8.78 18.12
C LYS A 162 33.53 -9.33 19.54
N GLU A 163 34.55 -10.03 20.02
CA GLU A 163 34.58 -10.58 21.38
C GLU A 163 34.50 -9.47 22.43
N LYS A 164 35.26 -8.38 22.24
CA LYS A 164 35.22 -7.22 23.14
C LYS A 164 33.84 -6.58 23.19
N ALA A 165 33.19 -6.38 22.04
CA ALA A 165 31.85 -5.81 21.97
C ALA A 165 30.80 -6.73 22.61
N MET A 166 30.86 -8.03 22.35
CA MET A 166 29.95 -8.99 22.98
C MET A 166 30.12 -9.05 24.48
N LYS A 167 31.36 -8.94 25.00
CA LYS A 167 31.60 -8.85 26.44
C LYS A 167 30.92 -7.61 27.05
N SER A 168 31.05 -6.43 26.41
CA SER A 168 30.33 -5.24 26.88
C SER A 168 28.81 -5.39 26.81
N VAL A 169 28.25 -6.09 25.82
CA VAL A 169 26.80 -6.38 25.77
C VAL A 169 26.38 -7.19 26.99
N TYR A 170 27.12 -8.24 27.35
CA TYR A 170 26.81 -9.04 28.54
C TYR A 170 26.91 -8.23 29.83
N GLU A 171 27.93 -7.37 29.97
CA GLU A 171 28.08 -6.49 31.15
C GLU A 171 26.91 -5.50 31.25
N VAL A 172 26.41 -4.95 30.13
CA VAL A 172 25.21 -4.10 30.11
C VAL A 172 23.97 -4.90 30.51
N GLU A 173 23.75 -6.08 29.92
CA GLU A 173 22.62 -6.94 30.26
C GLU A 173 22.58 -7.32 31.74
N GLU A 174 23.73 -7.66 32.32
CA GLU A 174 23.86 -8.02 33.72
C GLU A 174 23.53 -6.84 34.63
N ARG A 175 24.16 -5.67 34.40
CA ARG A 175 23.90 -4.47 35.22
C ARG A 175 22.46 -3.95 35.09
N CYS A 176 21.86 -4.04 33.91
CA CYS A 176 20.44 -3.70 33.72
C CYS A 176 19.53 -4.63 34.53
N LYS A 177 19.84 -5.93 34.60
CA LYS A 177 19.10 -6.91 35.40
C LYS A 177 19.28 -6.70 36.89
N GLU A 178 20.50 -6.41 37.35
CA GLU A 178 20.79 -6.14 38.76
C GLU A 178 20.11 -4.86 39.24
N ALA A 179 20.01 -3.85 38.38
CA ALA A 179 19.34 -2.59 38.69
C ALA A 179 17.82 -2.62 38.44
N ALA A 180 17.25 -3.73 37.97
CA ALA A 180 15.84 -3.82 37.63
C ALA A 180 14.94 -3.67 38.87
N ALA A 181 13.82 -2.97 38.73
CA ALA A 181 12.83 -2.78 39.78
C ALA A 181 11.58 -3.68 39.58
N ASP A 182 10.70 -3.74 40.59
CA ASP A 182 9.58 -4.70 40.67
C ASP A 182 8.47 -4.52 39.61
N ARG A 183 8.56 -3.54 38.69
CA ARG A 183 7.49 -3.23 37.72
C ARG A 183 7.61 -3.96 36.38
N GLY A 184 8.28 -5.11 36.34
CA GLY A 184 8.43 -5.93 35.12
C GLY A 184 7.10 -6.40 34.49
N ALA A 185 5.99 -6.37 35.22
CA ALA A 185 4.66 -6.68 34.68
C ALA A 185 4.17 -5.67 33.62
N LEU A 186 4.74 -4.46 33.58
CA LEU A 186 4.34 -3.40 32.64
C LEU A 186 4.55 -3.83 31.17
N SER A 187 5.67 -4.48 30.83
CA SER A 187 5.92 -4.97 29.47
C SER A 187 4.90 -6.02 29.03
N THR A 188 4.49 -6.88 29.96
CA THR A 188 3.52 -7.94 29.68
C THR A 188 2.14 -7.36 29.39
N GLN A 189 1.73 -6.35 30.18
CA GLN A 189 0.45 -5.67 29.96
C GLN A 189 0.44 -4.84 28.68
N ALA A 190 1.53 -4.14 28.39
CA ALA A 190 1.67 -3.40 27.14
C ALA A 190 1.64 -4.32 25.91
N ALA A 191 2.37 -5.44 25.95
CA ALA A 191 2.36 -6.44 24.89
C ALA A 191 0.96 -7.08 24.72
N TYR A 192 0.21 -7.26 25.81
CA TYR A 192 -1.16 -7.74 25.76
C TYR A 192 -2.09 -6.71 25.10
N LEU A 193 -2.01 -5.44 25.49
CA LEU A 193 -2.76 -4.34 24.88
C LEU A 193 -2.46 -4.23 23.38
N HIS A 194 -1.18 -4.26 23.00
CA HIS A 194 -0.76 -4.20 21.59
C HIS A 194 -1.33 -5.37 20.77
N ARG A 195 -1.40 -6.58 21.35
CA ARG A 195 -2.05 -7.74 20.69
C ARG A 195 -3.55 -7.53 20.52
N LEU A 196 -4.23 -6.94 21.50
CA LEU A 196 -5.66 -6.66 21.41
C LEU A 196 -5.98 -5.62 20.34
N VAL A 197 -5.17 -4.55 20.25
CA VAL A 197 -5.30 -3.51 19.22
C VAL A 197 -5.02 -4.10 17.83
N ASN A 198 -3.97 -4.92 17.67
CA ASN A 198 -3.68 -5.60 16.40
C ASN A 198 -4.75 -6.63 16.01
N ALA A 199 -5.38 -7.29 16.99
CA ALA A 199 -6.46 -8.24 16.78
C ALA A 199 -7.82 -7.57 16.55
N TRP A 200 -7.87 -6.23 16.52
CA TRP A 200 -9.12 -5.50 16.34
C TRP A 200 -9.81 -5.91 15.03
N PRO A 201 -11.11 -6.26 15.07
CA PRO A 201 -11.77 -6.83 13.91
C PRO A 201 -11.88 -5.82 12.78
N ALA A 202 -11.49 -6.25 11.59
CA ALA A 202 -11.80 -5.52 10.37
C ALA A 202 -13.31 -5.56 10.08
N MET A 203 -13.82 -4.49 9.45
CA MET A 203 -15.23 -4.40 9.07
C MET A 203 -15.62 -5.59 8.17
N PRO A 204 -16.79 -6.23 8.39
CA PRO A 204 -17.19 -7.38 7.59
C PRO A 204 -17.48 -6.96 6.15
N ALA A 205 -16.87 -7.68 5.20
CA ALA A 205 -17.18 -7.53 3.78
C ALA A 205 -18.55 -8.13 3.45
N LEU A 206 -19.59 -7.30 3.41
CA LEU A 206 -20.97 -7.71 3.10
C LEU A 206 -21.23 -7.85 1.59
N GLY A 207 -20.25 -7.59 0.72
CA GLY A 207 -20.41 -7.61 -0.74
C GLY A 207 -20.84 -8.96 -1.31
N VAL A 208 -20.32 -10.06 -0.76
CA VAL A 208 -20.71 -11.42 -1.20
C VAL A 208 -22.17 -11.73 -0.85
N ALA A 209 -22.61 -11.36 0.36
CA ALA A 209 -24.00 -11.49 0.78
C ALA A 209 -24.93 -10.67 -0.14
N PHE A 210 -24.51 -9.44 -0.47
CA PHE A 210 -25.27 -8.57 -1.36
C PHE A 210 -25.38 -9.13 -2.78
N ALA A 211 -24.27 -9.61 -3.36
CA ALA A 211 -24.26 -10.22 -4.70
C ALA A 211 -25.14 -11.48 -4.77
N LEU A 212 -25.09 -12.34 -3.74
CA LEU A 212 -25.96 -13.52 -3.64
C LEU A 212 -27.44 -13.13 -3.53
N GLY A 213 -27.75 -12.06 -2.79
CA GLY A 213 -29.10 -11.52 -2.71
C GLY A 213 -29.63 -11.01 -4.05
N ILE A 214 -28.80 -10.30 -4.82
CA ILE A 214 -29.16 -9.83 -6.18
C ILE A 214 -29.37 -11.03 -7.11
N LEU A 215 -28.48 -12.02 -7.09
CA LEU A 215 -28.62 -13.24 -7.86
C LEU A 215 -29.93 -13.97 -7.51
N GLY A 216 -30.29 -14.04 -6.22
CA GLY A 216 -31.57 -14.59 -5.79
C GLY A 216 -32.77 -13.82 -6.34
N CYS A 217 -32.73 -12.48 -6.33
CA CYS A 217 -33.78 -11.64 -6.93
C CYS A 217 -33.90 -11.83 -8.45
N PHE A 218 -32.77 -12.04 -9.14
CA PHE A 218 -32.74 -12.36 -10.58
C PHE A 218 -33.32 -13.74 -10.86
N LEU A 219 -33.01 -14.76 -10.06
CA LEU A 219 -33.59 -16.10 -10.20
C LEU A 219 -35.12 -16.09 -10.00
N ILE A 220 -35.62 -15.29 -9.07
CA ILE A 220 -37.07 -15.06 -8.89
C ILE A 220 -37.67 -14.43 -10.16
N PHE A 221 -36.98 -13.47 -10.78
CA PHE A 221 -37.42 -12.83 -12.02
C PHE A 221 -37.51 -13.80 -13.22
N VAL A 222 -36.62 -14.80 -13.29
CA VAL A 222 -36.59 -15.84 -14.35
C VAL A 222 -37.43 -17.08 -13.96
N ASN A 223 -38.43 -16.92 -13.09
CA ASN A 223 -39.36 -17.98 -12.66
C ASN A 223 -38.75 -19.14 -11.86
N LEU A 224 -37.53 -18.99 -11.34
CA LEU A 224 -36.86 -20.01 -10.51
C LEU A 224 -37.06 -19.69 -9.02
N PHE A 225 -38.31 -19.60 -8.59
CA PHE A 225 -38.71 -19.09 -7.27
C PHE A 225 -38.08 -19.83 -6.08
N ALA A 226 -38.05 -21.16 -6.13
CA ALA A 226 -37.49 -21.97 -5.04
C ALA A 226 -35.99 -21.71 -4.85
N ALA A 227 -35.23 -21.69 -5.95
CA ALA A 227 -33.80 -21.43 -5.91
C ALA A 227 -33.49 -19.97 -5.53
N GLY A 228 -34.25 -19.02 -6.09
CA GLY A 228 -34.08 -17.60 -5.79
C GLY A 228 -34.44 -17.24 -4.34
N GLY A 229 -35.53 -17.79 -3.81
CA GLY A 229 -35.92 -17.61 -2.41
C GLY A 229 -34.88 -18.18 -1.44
N LEU A 230 -34.34 -19.38 -1.71
CA LEU A 230 -33.26 -19.97 -0.92
C LEU A 230 -31.99 -19.11 -0.95
N ALA A 231 -31.62 -18.57 -2.11
CA ALA A 231 -30.45 -17.70 -2.25
C ALA A 231 -30.59 -16.40 -1.44
N VAL A 232 -31.78 -15.77 -1.46
CA VAL A 232 -32.06 -14.57 -0.66
C VAL A 232 -32.03 -14.86 0.85
N LEU A 233 -32.64 -15.97 1.29
CA LEU A 233 -32.62 -16.36 2.70
C LEU A 233 -31.19 -16.66 3.19
N PHE A 234 -30.40 -17.37 2.40
CA PHE A 234 -29.01 -17.65 2.71
C PHE A 234 -28.16 -16.37 2.77
N ALA A 235 -28.35 -15.46 1.81
CA ALA A 235 -27.69 -14.16 1.79
C ALA A 235 -28.01 -13.33 3.04
N ALA A 236 -29.28 -13.26 3.44
CA ALA A 236 -29.73 -12.54 4.63
C ALA A 236 -29.19 -13.19 5.92
N GLY A 237 -29.27 -14.52 6.04
CA GLY A 237 -28.75 -15.26 7.19
C GLY A 237 -27.23 -15.10 7.34
N TYR A 238 -26.48 -15.23 6.24
CA TYR A 238 -25.03 -15.03 6.23
C TYR A 238 -24.65 -13.59 6.57
N GLY A 239 -25.34 -12.60 6.00
CA GLY A 239 -25.13 -11.18 6.30
C GLY A 239 -25.37 -10.86 7.78
N LEU A 240 -26.49 -11.33 8.34
CA LEU A 240 -26.83 -11.14 9.74
C LEU A 240 -25.82 -11.82 10.66
N PHE A 241 -25.43 -13.07 10.36
CA PHE A 241 -24.40 -13.78 11.11
C PHE A 241 -23.08 -13.01 11.15
N LYS A 242 -22.60 -12.49 10.01
CA LYS A 242 -21.35 -11.73 9.92
C LYS A 242 -21.39 -10.42 10.71
N VAL A 243 -22.52 -9.70 10.68
CA VAL A 243 -22.70 -8.46 11.46
C VAL A 243 -22.75 -8.78 12.96
N MET A 244 -23.53 -9.80 13.36
CA MET A 244 -23.63 -10.21 14.76
C MET A 244 -22.30 -10.74 15.31
N SER A 245 -21.55 -11.51 14.53
CA SER A 245 -20.23 -12.02 14.94
C SER A 245 -19.23 -10.88 15.13
N PHE A 246 -19.23 -9.90 14.22
CA PHE A 246 -18.39 -8.71 14.30
C PHE A 246 -18.70 -7.89 15.55
N GLU A 247 -19.98 -7.59 15.81
CA GLU A 247 -20.43 -6.83 16.98
C GLU A 247 -20.10 -7.54 18.31
N ARG A 248 -20.26 -8.86 18.37
CA ARG A 248 -19.89 -9.65 19.55
C ARG A 248 -18.39 -9.57 19.82
N LEU A 249 -17.57 -9.84 18.80
CA LEU A 249 -16.12 -9.86 18.92
C LEU A 249 -15.55 -8.46 19.22
N LYS A 250 -16.11 -7.41 18.61
CA LYS A 250 -15.77 -6.02 18.89
C LYS A 250 -16.04 -5.67 20.36
N LYS A 251 -17.21 -6.05 20.90
CA LYS A 251 -17.56 -5.79 22.31
C LYS A 251 -16.63 -6.52 23.28
N THR A 252 -16.32 -7.79 23.01
CA THR A 252 -15.42 -8.56 23.89
C THR A 252 -14.01 -7.97 23.90
N LEU A 253 -13.48 -7.59 22.74
CA LEU A 253 -12.15 -6.97 22.64
C LEU A 253 -12.13 -5.56 23.25
N ALA A 254 -13.21 -4.78 23.09
CA ALA A 254 -13.31 -3.46 23.71
C ALA A 254 -13.23 -3.53 25.25
N VAL A 255 -13.94 -4.50 25.86
CA VAL A 255 -13.89 -4.71 27.31
C VAL A 255 -12.50 -5.19 27.75
N GLN A 256 -11.90 -6.13 27.02
CA GLN A 256 -10.56 -6.62 27.33
C GLN A 256 -9.51 -5.51 27.21
N ALA A 257 -9.58 -4.69 26.17
CA ALA A 257 -8.67 -3.58 25.96
C ALA A 257 -8.85 -2.50 27.04
N ALA A 258 -10.08 -2.20 27.45
CA ALA A 258 -10.34 -1.27 28.55
C ALA A 258 -9.75 -1.76 29.88
N ASN A 259 -9.90 -3.04 30.20
CA ASN A 259 -9.32 -3.64 31.40
C ASN A 259 -7.79 -3.65 31.34
N ALA A 260 -7.21 -4.06 30.21
CA ALA A 260 -5.76 -4.06 30.00
C ALA A 260 -5.17 -2.64 30.08
N ASN A 261 -5.88 -1.64 29.55
CA ASN A 261 -5.48 -0.24 29.65
C ASN A 261 -5.51 0.26 31.10
N ALA A 262 -6.52 -0.12 31.88
CA ALA A 262 -6.59 0.23 33.31
C ALA A 262 -5.47 -0.44 34.12
N GLU A 263 -5.12 -1.70 33.83
CA GLU A 263 -3.99 -2.39 34.45
C GLU A 263 -2.64 -1.77 34.06
N PHE A 264 -2.50 -1.33 32.81
CA PHE A 264 -1.32 -0.61 32.32
C PHE A 264 -1.16 0.75 33.02
N GLU A 265 -2.23 1.55 33.09
CA GLU A 265 -2.25 2.86 33.77
C GLU A 265 -1.92 2.74 35.26
N ALA A 266 -2.26 1.63 35.91
CA ALA A 266 -1.91 1.38 37.31
C ALA A 266 -0.40 1.13 37.53
N LEU A 267 0.34 0.73 36.49
CA LEU A 267 1.75 0.35 36.57
C LEU A 267 2.70 1.44 36.04
N VAL A 268 2.26 2.20 35.03
CA VAL A 268 3.06 3.21 34.34
C VAL A 268 3.20 4.49 35.17
N LEU A 269 4.43 5.02 35.25
CA LEU A 269 4.75 6.31 35.88
C LEU A 269 4.96 7.41 34.86
N LEU A 270 5.56 7.04 33.73
CA LEU A 270 5.89 7.96 32.65
C LEU A 270 5.75 7.25 31.32
N GLU A 271 4.97 7.84 30.43
CA GLU A 271 4.83 7.38 29.05
C GLU A 271 5.76 8.22 28.16
N VAL A 272 6.78 7.57 27.59
CA VAL A 272 7.67 8.18 26.60
C VAL A 272 7.15 7.88 25.19
N THR A 273 6.78 6.62 24.95
CA THR A 273 6.16 6.18 23.70
C THR A 273 4.63 6.28 23.78
N PRO A 274 3.95 6.82 22.76
CA PRO A 274 2.48 6.84 22.73
C PRO A 274 1.93 5.42 22.71
N ARG A 275 0.98 5.13 23.61
CA ARG A 275 0.34 3.82 23.68
C ARG A 275 -0.50 3.53 22.42
N PRO A 276 -0.60 2.26 21.99
CA PRO A 276 -1.47 1.89 20.88
C PRO A 276 -2.94 2.08 21.26
N GLU A 277 -3.64 2.92 20.52
CA GLU A 277 -5.07 3.16 20.73
C GLU A 277 -5.92 2.33 19.76
N ILE A 278 -7.13 1.98 20.20
CA ILE A 278 -8.11 1.34 19.32
C ILE A 278 -8.45 2.35 18.21
N PRO A 279 -8.41 1.94 16.92
CA PRO A 279 -8.72 2.85 15.82
C PRO A 279 -10.11 3.47 16.00
N ASP A 280 -10.19 4.79 16.14
CA ASP A 280 -11.45 5.56 16.23
C ASP A 280 -12.09 5.72 14.84
N GLY A 281 -12.49 4.58 14.27
CA GLY A 281 -13.20 4.52 13.00
C GLY A 281 -14.70 4.67 13.22
N LYS A 282 -15.34 5.62 12.50
CA LYS A 282 -16.80 5.70 12.43
C LYS A 282 -17.37 4.35 11.98
N ASP A 283 -17.98 3.61 12.91
CA ASP A 283 -18.56 2.30 12.64
C ASP A 283 -19.77 2.43 11.72
N ARG A 284 -19.58 2.13 10.44
CA ARG A 284 -20.63 2.16 9.42
C ARG A 284 -21.22 0.78 9.15
N THR A 285 -20.91 -0.23 9.94
CA THR A 285 -21.31 -1.62 9.69
C THR A 285 -22.84 -1.75 9.64
N ARG A 286 -23.53 -1.15 10.63
CA ARG A 286 -25.01 -1.12 10.67
C ARG A 286 -25.62 -0.35 9.50
N LEU A 287 -25.04 0.82 9.19
CA LEU A 287 -25.51 1.64 8.07
C LEU A 287 -25.41 0.89 6.73
N LYS A 288 -24.29 0.21 6.47
CA LYS A 288 -24.11 -0.62 5.28
C LYS A 288 -25.08 -1.80 5.26
N ALA A 289 -25.28 -2.47 6.39
CA ALA A 289 -26.24 -3.56 6.50
C ALA A 289 -27.67 -3.13 6.18
N TYR A 290 -28.13 -1.99 6.71
CA TYR A 290 -29.44 -1.43 6.40
C TYR A 290 -29.57 -0.98 4.95
N ALA A 291 -28.53 -0.34 4.38
CA ALA A 291 -28.52 0.06 2.99
C ALA A 291 -28.65 -1.15 2.05
N TYR A 292 -27.87 -2.21 2.26
CA TYR A 292 -27.96 -3.43 1.45
C TYR A 292 -29.29 -4.15 1.63
N SER A 293 -29.81 -4.22 2.86
CA SER A 293 -31.13 -4.80 3.11
C SER A 293 -32.24 -4.03 2.39
N GLY A 294 -32.20 -2.69 2.39
CA GLY A 294 -33.15 -1.85 1.66
C GLY A 294 -33.08 -2.04 0.14
N ILE A 295 -31.88 -2.10 -0.43
CA ILE A 295 -31.70 -2.34 -1.88
C ILE A 295 -32.23 -3.73 -2.28
N LEU A 296 -31.90 -4.77 -1.51
CA LEU A 296 -32.40 -6.13 -1.78
C LEU A 296 -33.93 -6.21 -1.66
N PHE A 297 -34.52 -5.51 -0.70
CA PHE A 297 -35.97 -5.44 -0.55
C PHE A 297 -36.64 -4.78 -1.77
N LEU A 298 -36.11 -3.64 -2.24
CA LEU A 298 -36.60 -2.98 -3.44
C LEU A 298 -36.43 -3.83 -4.69
N ALA A 299 -35.30 -4.53 -4.83
CA ALA A 299 -35.05 -5.44 -5.94
C ALA A 299 -36.02 -6.63 -5.95
N ALA A 300 -36.32 -7.21 -4.79
CA ALA A 300 -37.29 -8.29 -4.67
C ALA A 300 -38.71 -7.84 -5.07
N ILE A 301 -39.13 -6.63 -4.66
CA ILE A 301 -40.41 -6.04 -5.07
C ILE A 301 -40.44 -5.83 -6.59
N ALA A 302 -39.37 -5.28 -7.17
CA ALA A 302 -39.28 -5.04 -8.61
C ALA A 302 -39.35 -6.35 -9.42
N SER A 303 -38.67 -7.41 -8.97
CA SER A 303 -38.72 -8.73 -9.61
C SER A 303 -40.13 -9.36 -9.62
N LEU A 304 -40.93 -9.07 -8.59
CA LEU A 304 -42.32 -9.52 -8.50
C LEU A 304 -43.28 -8.63 -9.32
N ALA A 305 -43.01 -7.34 -9.42
CA ALA A 305 -43.85 -6.37 -10.13
C ALA A 305 -43.66 -6.38 -11.66
N LEU A 306 -42.43 -6.56 -12.14
CA LEU A 306 -42.06 -6.53 -13.57
C LEU A 306 -42.15 -7.91 -14.25
N HIS A 307 -42.82 -8.85 -13.58
CA HIS A 307 -42.87 -10.24 -14.01
C HIS A 307 -43.50 -10.39 -15.40
N PRO A 308 -42.81 -11.01 -16.39
CA PRO A 308 -43.41 -11.26 -17.69
C PRO A 308 -44.54 -12.29 -17.52
N ARG A 309 -45.80 -11.85 -17.65
CA ARG A 309 -46.94 -12.76 -17.78
C ARG A 309 -46.75 -13.57 -19.07
N SER A 310 -46.30 -14.82 -18.94
CA SER A 310 -46.20 -15.75 -20.06
C SER A 310 -47.60 -16.10 -20.58
N SER A 311 -48.00 -15.52 -21.71
CA SER A 311 -49.13 -16.00 -22.50
C SER A 311 -48.75 -17.32 -23.16
N GLN A 312 -49.57 -18.33 -22.94
CA GLN A 312 -49.47 -19.69 -23.46
C GLN A 312 -49.87 -19.71 -24.95
N SER A 313 -49.01 -20.18 -25.85
CA SER A 313 -49.42 -20.65 -27.18
C SER A 313 -48.36 -21.57 -27.80
N GLN A 314 -48.81 -22.75 -28.23
CA GLN A 314 -48.07 -23.85 -28.87
C GLN A 314 -47.51 -23.51 -30.27
N PRO A 315 -46.60 -24.34 -30.82
CA PRO A 315 -45.90 -24.07 -32.08
C PRO A 315 -46.65 -24.63 -33.29
N GLU A 316 -46.71 -23.88 -34.39
CA GLU A 316 -47.08 -24.41 -35.71
C GLU A 316 -46.16 -23.87 -36.82
N LEU A 317 -46.13 -24.66 -37.89
CA LEU A 317 -45.09 -24.86 -38.89
C LEU A 317 -45.01 -23.72 -39.93
N VAL A 318 -43.77 -23.43 -40.31
CA VAL A 318 -43.26 -22.83 -41.56
C VAL A 318 -44.26 -22.79 -42.75
N GLN A 319 -44.44 -21.60 -43.34
CA GLN A 319 -44.40 -21.43 -44.79
C GLN A 319 -44.10 -19.98 -45.22
N ALA A 320 -43.22 -19.86 -46.20
CA ALA A 320 -42.69 -18.64 -46.78
C ALA A 320 -43.60 -18.06 -47.88
N SER A 321 -43.59 -16.73 -48.08
CA SER A 321 -43.42 -16.10 -49.41
C SER A 321 -43.57 -14.56 -49.41
N SER A 322 -42.55 -13.92 -49.99
CA SER A 322 -42.53 -12.70 -50.84
C SER A 322 -43.53 -11.55 -50.67
N SER A 323 -43.03 -10.33 -50.47
CA SER A 323 -42.93 -9.26 -51.50
C SER A 323 -42.74 -7.85 -50.87
N THR A 324 -42.07 -6.97 -51.61
CA THR A 324 -41.49 -5.66 -51.26
C THR A 324 -42.52 -4.49 -51.20
N PRO A 325 -42.15 -3.23 -50.82
CA PRO A 325 -42.97 -2.28 -50.03
C PRO A 325 -43.62 -1.18 -50.94
N PRO A 326 -44.30 -0.11 -50.42
CA PRO A 326 -43.66 1.05 -49.75
C PRO A 326 -44.53 1.83 -48.71
N MET A 327 -43.85 2.77 -48.00
CA MET A 327 -44.32 4.06 -47.43
C MET A 327 -45.55 4.14 -46.50
N VAL A 328 -45.39 4.73 -45.32
CA VAL A 328 -45.74 6.15 -44.99
C VAL A 328 -45.48 6.43 -43.49
N SER A 329 -44.71 7.50 -43.27
CA SER A 329 -44.59 8.44 -42.15
C SER A 329 -45.47 8.30 -40.88
N LYS A 330 -44.83 8.43 -39.70
CA LYS A 330 -45.03 9.63 -38.85
C LYS A 330 -43.99 9.77 -37.73
N VAL A 331 -43.34 10.94 -37.75
CA VAL A 331 -42.66 11.60 -36.64
C VAL A 331 -43.70 12.08 -35.62
N ALA A 332 -43.45 11.87 -34.33
CA ALA A 332 -44.03 12.67 -33.23
C ALA A 332 -43.19 12.50 -31.95
N GLU A 333 -42.20 13.38 -31.86
CA GLU A 333 -41.73 14.14 -30.70
C GLU A 333 -42.68 14.19 -29.49
N ALA A 334 -42.15 13.87 -28.29
CA ALA A 334 -42.76 14.20 -27.01
C ALA A 334 -41.66 14.51 -25.97
N SER A 335 -41.21 15.76 -26.05
CA SER A 335 -40.82 16.69 -24.97
C SER A 335 -40.83 16.17 -23.52
N ALA A 336 -39.66 16.26 -22.89
CA ALA A 336 -39.46 16.23 -21.44
C ALA A 336 -39.96 17.53 -20.77
N PRO A 337 -40.50 17.49 -19.53
CA PRO A 337 -41.03 18.67 -18.88
C PRO A 337 -39.91 19.54 -18.29
N GLU A 338 -39.95 20.80 -18.71
CA GLU A 338 -39.18 21.95 -18.25
C GLU A 338 -39.65 22.36 -16.84
N GLN A 339 -38.74 22.33 -15.85
CA GLN A 339 -39.00 22.92 -14.53
C GLN A 339 -38.44 24.34 -14.47
N LYS A 340 -39.37 25.29 -14.25
CA LYS A 340 -39.19 26.72 -13.92
C LYS A 340 -37.90 27.04 -13.17
N SER A 341 -37.02 27.82 -13.80
CA SER A 341 -35.94 28.56 -13.16
C SER A 341 -36.48 29.89 -12.60
N GLU A 342 -36.38 30.07 -11.28
CA GLU A 342 -36.33 31.42 -10.69
C GLU A 342 -35.07 32.15 -11.17
N PRO A 343 -35.07 33.49 -11.21
CA PRO A 343 -33.88 34.24 -11.61
C PRO A 343 -32.76 33.96 -10.60
N LEU A 344 -31.67 33.33 -11.05
CA LEU A 344 -30.55 32.86 -10.22
C LEU A 344 -29.71 33.98 -9.59
N GLN A 345 -30.00 35.24 -9.91
CA GLN A 345 -29.21 36.39 -9.52
C GLN A 345 -29.58 36.84 -8.10
N GLY A 346 -28.76 36.46 -7.11
CA GLY A 346 -28.90 36.89 -5.71
C GLY A 346 -29.14 35.76 -4.69
N ARG A 347 -29.25 34.50 -5.11
CA ARG A 347 -29.50 33.35 -4.19
C ARG A 347 -28.45 33.20 -3.09
N PHE A 348 -27.24 33.69 -3.34
CA PHE A 348 -26.07 33.58 -2.47
C PHE A 348 -25.57 34.92 -1.93
N ALA A 349 -26.27 36.02 -2.18
CA ALA A 349 -25.87 37.36 -1.71
C ALA A 349 -25.79 37.46 -0.18
N TRP A 350 -26.56 36.64 0.54
CA TRP A 350 -26.54 36.56 2.01
C TRP A 350 -25.23 35.99 2.59
N LEU A 351 -24.37 35.38 1.77
CA LEU A 351 -23.08 34.83 2.21
C LEU A 351 -22.03 35.92 2.43
N VAL A 352 -22.14 37.08 1.77
CA VAL A 352 -21.14 38.16 1.88
C VAL A 352 -21.05 38.64 3.33
N GLY A 353 -19.84 38.67 3.89
CA GLY A 353 -19.58 39.07 5.27
C GLY A 353 -19.82 37.98 6.33
N LYS A 354 -20.13 36.74 5.93
CA LYS A 354 -20.16 35.57 6.84
C LYS A 354 -18.85 34.81 6.79
N TYR A 355 -18.49 34.14 7.89
CA TYR A 355 -17.32 33.27 7.93
C TYR A 355 -17.63 31.90 7.30
N PRO A 356 -16.69 31.29 6.55
CA PRO A 356 -16.85 29.96 5.97
C PRO A 356 -17.26 28.88 6.98
N SER A 357 -16.74 28.94 8.21
CA SER A 357 -17.06 28.03 9.31
C SER A 357 -18.55 27.98 9.63
N ASP A 358 -19.23 29.12 9.50
CA ASP A 358 -20.63 29.29 9.91
C ASP A 358 -21.61 28.81 8.82
N VAL A 359 -21.18 28.83 7.56
CA VAL A 359 -22.03 28.54 6.40
C VAL A 359 -21.82 27.15 5.81
N VAL A 360 -20.67 26.51 6.06
CA VAL A 360 -20.30 25.22 5.44
C VAL A 360 -21.28 24.07 5.74
N ASN A 361 -22.05 24.19 6.83
CA ASN A 361 -23.08 23.23 7.22
C ASN A 361 -24.51 23.62 6.78
N ASP A 362 -24.73 24.81 6.22
CA ASP A 362 -26.05 25.24 5.75
C ASP A 362 -26.42 24.50 4.44
N LYS A 363 -27.66 23.99 4.39
CA LYS A 363 -28.19 23.27 3.21
C LYS A 363 -28.23 24.14 1.95
N ARG A 364 -28.45 25.46 2.10
CA ARG A 364 -28.47 26.42 0.99
C ARG A 364 -27.10 26.61 0.39
N PHE A 365 -26.06 26.73 1.23
CA PHE A 365 -24.66 26.79 0.78
C PHE A 365 -24.27 25.48 0.07
N ARG A 366 -24.60 24.33 0.67
CA ARG A 366 -24.29 23.01 0.10
C ARG A 366 -24.95 22.76 -1.27
N ALA A 367 -26.05 23.43 -1.58
CA ALA A 367 -26.71 23.32 -2.88
C ALA A 367 -25.84 23.81 -4.05
N ALA A 368 -24.84 24.68 -3.81
CA ALA A 368 -23.88 25.12 -4.84
C ALA A 368 -22.88 24.03 -5.25
N PHE A 369 -22.68 23.01 -4.40
CA PHE A 369 -21.65 21.97 -4.53
C PHE A 369 -22.25 20.55 -4.57
N ASN A 370 -23.42 20.40 -5.20
CA ASN A 370 -24.15 19.12 -5.20
C ASN A 370 -23.43 17.99 -5.96
N HIS A 371 -22.37 18.29 -6.73
CA HIS A 371 -21.47 17.34 -7.38
C HIS A 371 -20.41 16.75 -6.43
N VAL A 372 -20.25 17.31 -5.23
CA VAL A 372 -19.31 16.82 -4.21
C VAL A 372 -19.94 15.68 -3.41
N THR A 373 -19.23 14.55 -3.31
CA THR A 373 -19.75 13.39 -2.57
C THR A 373 -19.83 13.67 -1.06
N PRO A 374 -20.76 13.04 -0.31
CA PRO A 374 -20.83 13.21 1.15
C PRO A 374 -19.55 12.81 1.91
N SER A 375 -18.70 11.96 1.32
CA SER A 375 -17.39 11.59 1.89
C SER A 375 -16.37 12.71 1.76
N ASP A 376 -16.29 13.33 0.58
CA ASP A 376 -15.35 14.42 0.32
C ASP A 376 -15.80 15.70 1.02
N TRP A 377 -17.11 15.96 1.08
CA TRP A 377 -17.66 17.13 1.78
C TRP A 377 -17.25 17.18 3.26
N ARG A 378 -17.15 16.03 3.93
CA ARG A 378 -16.70 15.97 5.33
C ARG A 378 -15.25 16.44 5.47
N LYS A 379 -14.37 15.98 4.58
CA LYS A 379 -12.95 16.37 4.56
C LYS A 379 -12.80 17.86 4.25
N ILE A 380 -13.67 18.39 3.38
CA ILE A 380 -13.74 19.80 3.03
C ILE A 380 -14.22 20.63 4.23
N SER A 381 -15.29 20.23 4.91
CA SER A 381 -15.84 20.99 6.04
C SER A 381 -14.89 21.12 7.21
N GLU A 382 -14.09 20.07 7.48
CA GLU A 382 -13.04 20.10 8.51
C GLU A 382 -11.94 21.12 8.20
N ARG A 383 -11.76 21.49 6.92
CA ARG A 383 -10.77 22.46 6.43
C ARG A 383 -11.30 23.89 6.32
N PHE A 384 -12.51 24.16 6.80
CA PHE A 384 -13.03 25.52 7.03
C PHE A 384 -13.24 25.81 8.52
N ALA A 385 -12.59 25.03 9.39
CA ALA A 385 -12.66 25.21 10.85
C ALA A 385 -11.94 26.48 11.31
N VAL A 386 -10.79 26.80 10.69
CA VAL A 386 -10.05 28.05 10.92
C VAL A 386 -10.10 28.88 9.64
N THR A 387 -10.58 30.12 9.72
CA THR A 387 -10.80 31.00 8.57
C THR A 387 -10.02 32.30 8.74
N ASN A 388 -9.37 32.77 7.67
CA ASN A 388 -8.53 33.97 7.70
C ASN A 388 -9.28 35.23 7.25
N GLY A 389 -10.56 35.10 6.88
CA GLY A 389 -11.38 36.20 6.37
C GLY A 389 -12.84 35.79 6.16
N ASP A 390 -13.68 36.78 5.91
CA ASP A 390 -15.08 36.62 5.54
C ASP A 390 -15.23 36.26 4.05
N ILE A 391 -16.42 35.82 3.65
CA ILE A 391 -16.74 35.54 2.24
C ILE A 391 -16.89 36.87 1.50
N GLN A 392 -16.08 37.05 0.45
CA GLN A 392 -16.04 38.28 -0.33
C GLN A 392 -16.46 38.04 -1.77
N SER A 393 -17.14 39.03 -2.36
CA SER A 393 -17.44 39.05 -3.80
C SER A 393 -16.24 39.59 -4.57
N LYS A 394 -15.72 38.80 -5.50
CA LYS A 394 -14.58 39.14 -6.35
C LYS A 394 -14.85 38.65 -7.77
N ASP A 395 -14.82 39.57 -8.73
CA ASP A 395 -14.97 39.29 -10.17
C ASP A 395 -16.25 38.50 -10.54
N GLY A 396 -17.36 38.73 -9.82
CA GLY A 396 -18.63 38.01 -10.04
C GLY A 396 -18.71 36.62 -9.37
N PHE A 397 -17.76 36.32 -8.47
CA PHE A 397 -17.71 35.10 -7.69
C PHE A 397 -17.61 35.40 -6.19
N LEU A 398 -18.30 34.63 -5.37
CA LEU A 398 -18.12 34.61 -3.92
C LEU A 398 -16.96 33.69 -3.59
N PHE A 399 -15.90 34.23 -2.99
CA PHE A 399 -14.67 33.51 -2.67
C PHE A 399 -14.39 33.52 -1.17
N ALA A 400 -13.90 32.39 -0.65
CA ALA A 400 -13.28 32.32 0.66
C ALA A 400 -12.31 31.14 0.78
N GLU A 401 -11.40 31.25 1.75
CA GLU A 401 -10.44 30.22 2.12
C GLU A 401 -10.52 29.85 3.60
N GLY A 402 -10.02 28.65 3.92
CA GLY A 402 -9.88 28.17 5.28
C GLY A 402 -8.78 27.12 5.38
N CYS A 403 -8.54 26.68 6.61
CA CYS A 403 -7.68 25.55 6.92
C CYS A 403 -8.26 24.65 8.00
N MET A 404 -7.68 23.45 8.10
CA MET A 404 -7.93 22.52 9.18
C MET A 404 -7.28 23.00 10.47
N SER A 405 -7.98 22.83 11.61
CA SER A 405 -7.46 23.22 12.92
C SER A 405 -6.10 22.59 13.18
N HIS A 406 -5.14 23.39 13.63
CA HIS A 406 -3.74 23.00 13.91
C HIS A 406 -2.90 22.57 12.70
N LEU A 407 -3.45 22.56 11.47
CA LEU A 407 -2.78 22.10 10.25
C LEU A 407 -2.85 23.12 9.11
N CYS A 408 -2.86 24.41 9.41
CA CYS A 408 -2.99 25.48 8.40
C CYS A 408 -1.82 25.58 7.41
N ALA A 409 -0.67 24.98 7.73
CA ALA A 409 0.48 24.93 6.82
C ALA A 409 0.36 23.82 5.75
N SER A 410 -0.40 22.75 6.01
CA SER A 410 -0.49 21.55 5.14
C SER A 410 -1.88 21.32 4.56
N ASP A 411 -2.94 21.64 5.31
CA ASP A 411 -4.33 21.29 5.01
C ASP A 411 -5.20 22.53 4.88
N ARG A 412 -5.22 23.08 3.66
CA ARG A 412 -5.99 24.27 3.29
C ARG A 412 -7.08 23.95 2.29
N ALA A 413 -8.17 24.70 2.33
CA ALA A 413 -9.27 24.62 1.38
C ALA A 413 -9.72 26.02 0.94
N ALA A 414 -10.24 26.12 -0.28
CA ALA A 414 -10.90 27.31 -0.77
C ALA A 414 -12.05 26.95 -1.70
N PHE A 415 -13.03 27.84 -1.78
CA PHE A 415 -14.17 27.69 -2.68
C PHE A 415 -14.50 28.98 -3.42
N VAL A 416 -15.17 28.81 -4.55
CA VAL A 416 -15.83 29.90 -5.30
C VAL A 416 -17.27 29.52 -5.56
N ILE A 417 -18.19 30.49 -5.56
CA ILE A 417 -19.56 30.33 -6.04
C ILE A 417 -19.83 31.44 -7.06
N SER A 418 -20.22 31.07 -8.27
CA SER A 418 -20.63 32.02 -9.30
C SER A 418 -21.93 32.70 -8.89
N GLU A 419 -21.95 34.04 -8.89
CA GLU A 419 -23.14 34.82 -8.53
C GLU A 419 -24.26 34.73 -9.58
N THR A 420 -23.90 34.42 -10.83
CA THR A 420 -24.83 34.32 -11.96
C THR A 420 -25.44 32.93 -12.10
N THR A 421 -24.65 31.88 -11.88
CA THR A 421 -25.09 30.48 -12.06
C THR A 421 -25.45 29.78 -10.75
N GLY A 422 -24.97 30.28 -9.62
CA GLY A 422 -25.16 29.67 -8.30
C GLY A 422 -24.45 28.32 -8.12
N LYS A 423 -23.60 27.93 -9.07
CA LYS A 423 -22.73 26.74 -9.00
C LYS A 423 -21.41 27.14 -8.33
N GLY A 424 -20.83 26.24 -7.56
CA GLY A 424 -19.56 26.48 -6.89
C GLY A 424 -18.53 25.39 -7.11
N ASP A 425 -17.26 25.80 -7.15
CA ASP A 425 -16.09 24.94 -7.24
C ASP A 425 -15.28 24.99 -5.94
N ILE A 426 -14.69 23.87 -5.57
CA ILE A 426 -13.98 23.74 -4.29
C ILE A 426 -12.70 22.93 -4.45
N VAL A 427 -11.63 23.39 -3.82
CA VAL A 427 -10.30 22.77 -3.86
C VAL A 427 -9.79 22.63 -2.44
N TYR A 428 -9.22 21.47 -2.12
CA TYR A 428 -8.58 21.26 -0.83
C TYR A 428 -7.32 20.40 -0.94
N HIS A 429 -6.39 20.59 -0.01
CA HIS A 429 -5.17 19.81 0.14
C HIS A 429 -5.34 18.83 1.31
N ASP A 430 -5.02 17.56 1.09
CA ASP A 430 -5.05 16.49 2.09
C ASP A 430 -3.61 16.07 2.37
N SER A 431 -3.08 16.30 3.57
CA SER A 431 -1.71 15.92 3.91
C SER A 431 -1.47 14.41 3.95
N GLY A 432 -2.52 13.58 3.89
CA GLY A 432 -2.42 12.13 4.01
C GLY A 432 -2.17 11.72 5.46
N THR A 433 -3.04 10.86 6.01
CA THR A 433 -2.85 10.24 7.34
C THR A 433 -2.63 8.74 7.17
N GLY A 434 -1.60 8.38 6.41
CA GLY A 434 -1.18 7.01 6.14
C GLY A 434 0.11 7.03 5.31
N ASP A 435 0.84 5.92 5.29
CA ASP A 435 2.23 5.71 4.83
C ASP A 435 2.63 6.16 3.40
N GLU A 436 1.84 7.01 2.75
CA GLU A 436 2.18 7.78 1.55
C GLU A 436 2.45 9.25 1.92
N GLU A 437 3.72 9.65 2.01
CA GLU A 437 4.16 11.05 2.15
C GLU A 437 3.93 11.89 0.88
N VAL A 438 2.74 11.82 0.26
CA VAL A 438 2.37 12.69 -0.86
C VAL A 438 1.01 13.35 -0.59
N GLY A 439 1.07 14.59 -0.11
CA GLY A 439 -0.12 15.41 0.09
C GLY A 439 -0.91 15.56 -1.21
N THR A 440 -2.18 15.14 -1.21
CA THR A 440 -3.01 15.08 -2.42
C THR A 440 -3.91 16.31 -2.52
N THR A 441 -3.83 17.04 -3.64
CA THR A 441 -4.76 18.14 -3.92
C THR A 441 -6.00 17.61 -4.64
N ARG A 442 -7.19 17.79 -4.07
CA ARG A 442 -8.45 17.40 -4.71
C ARG A 442 -9.23 18.63 -5.18
N LYS A 443 -9.77 18.56 -6.39
CA LYS A 443 -10.52 19.63 -7.04
C LYS A 443 -11.90 19.12 -7.45
N PHE A 444 -12.95 19.84 -7.08
CA PHE A 444 -14.32 19.55 -7.48
C PHE A 444 -14.83 20.73 -8.29
N VAL A 445 -14.87 20.53 -9.60
CA VAL A 445 -15.06 21.61 -10.58
C VAL A 445 -16.22 21.27 -11.50
N TRP A 446 -17.09 22.23 -11.76
CA TRP A 446 -18.12 22.11 -12.78
C TRP A 446 -17.52 22.23 -14.19
N ARG A 447 -17.93 21.35 -15.12
CA ARG A 447 -17.42 21.38 -16.51
C ARG A 447 -17.68 22.70 -17.24
N GLU A 448 -18.71 23.43 -16.81
CA GLU A 448 -19.14 24.71 -17.36
C GLU A 448 -18.42 25.91 -16.71
N MET A 449 -17.52 25.67 -15.75
CA MET A 449 -16.75 26.69 -15.03
C MET A 449 -15.27 26.29 -15.03
N PRO A 450 -14.47 26.69 -16.03
CA PRO A 450 -13.06 26.36 -16.06
C PRO A 450 -12.33 27.04 -14.90
N LEU A 451 -11.69 26.26 -14.03
CA LEU A 451 -10.81 26.73 -12.95
C LEU A 451 -9.96 27.99 -13.27
N PRO A 452 -9.28 28.13 -14.44
CA PRO A 452 -8.45 29.30 -14.74
C PRO A 452 -9.21 30.63 -14.80
N GLU A 453 -10.53 30.62 -14.95
CA GLU A 453 -11.39 31.82 -15.02
C GLU A 453 -11.97 32.20 -13.64
N THR A 454 -11.62 31.47 -12.59
CA THR A 454 -12.12 31.70 -11.23
C THR A 454 -11.01 32.21 -10.30
N PRO A 455 -11.34 32.99 -9.24
CA PRO A 455 -10.37 33.40 -8.21
C PRO A 455 -9.63 32.23 -7.53
N LEU A 456 -10.16 31.01 -7.65
CA LEU A 456 -9.57 29.76 -7.14
C LEU A 456 -8.25 29.40 -7.86
N ALA A 457 -8.04 29.89 -9.08
CA ALA A 457 -6.80 29.70 -9.83
C ALA A 457 -5.61 30.35 -9.13
N GLU A 458 -5.77 31.58 -8.66
CA GLU A 458 -4.72 32.33 -7.97
C GLU A 458 -4.40 31.69 -6.62
N TRP A 459 -5.44 31.33 -5.88
CA TRP A 459 -5.29 30.63 -4.60
C TRP A 459 -4.53 29.30 -4.74
N THR A 460 -4.84 28.52 -5.79
CA THR A 460 -4.17 27.23 -6.05
C THR A 460 -2.68 27.43 -6.43
N ARG A 461 -2.34 28.53 -7.12
CA ARG A 461 -0.94 28.87 -7.43
C ARG A 461 -0.16 29.27 -6.18
N MET A 462 -0.75 30.12 -5.33
CA MET A 462 -0.11 30.61 -4.11
C MET A 462 0.06 29.50 -3.05
N SER A 463 -0.91 28.61 -2.92
CA SER A 463 -0.88 27.51 -1.94
C SER A 463 0.19 26.45 -2.25
N GLY A 464 0.58 26.32 -3.53
CA GLY A 464 1.64 25.41 -3.98
C GLY A 464 3.07 25.94 -3.82
N GLN A 465 3.27 27.24 -3.57
CA GLN A 465 4.60 27.86 -3.44
C GLN A 465 5.13 27.89 -2.00
N SER A 466 4.33 27.54 -0.99
CA SER A 466 4.71 27.66 0.43
C SER A 466 5.72 26.61 0.95
N ARG A 467 6.37 25.82 0.08
CA ARG A 467 7.44 24.87 0.45
C ARG A 467 8.85 25.27 -0.02
N SER A 468 9.05 26.45 -0.60
CA SER A 468 10.40 26.93 -0.92
C SER A 468 10.65 28.31 -0.34
N SER A 469 11.67 28.36 0.52
CA SER A 469 12.04 29.41 1.44
C SER A 469 12.13 30.80 0.84
N ALA A 470 11.82 31.80 1.68
CA ALA A 470 12.21 33.18 1.49
C ALA A 470 13.72 33.28 1.21
N THR A 471 14.08 33.51 -0.04
CA THR A 471 15.20 34.40 -0.42
C THR A 471 14.92 34.92 -1.82
N ALA A 472 14.93 36.25 -1.95
CA ALA A 472 14.56 36.98 -3.14
C ALA A 472 15.53 36.76 -4.32
N SER A 473 15.01 36.69 -5.56
CA SER A 473 15.35 37.67 -6.60
C SER A 473 14.65 37.37 -7.95
N VAL A 474 14.09 38.46 -8.47
CA VAL A 474 13.64 38.83 -9.82
C VAL A 474 14.06 37.93 -11.00
N GLY A 475 13.11 37.62 -11.89
CA GLY A 475 13.40 37.40 -13.32
C GLY A 475 12.44 36.48 -14.09
N THR A 476 11.42 37.08 -14.71
CA THR A 476 10.78 36.73 -16.01
C THR A 476 10.20 35.30 -16.23
N ALA A 477 8.90 35.26 -16.53
CA ALA A 477 8.13 34.07 -16.87
C ALA A 477 8.31 33.59 -18.33
N ALA A 478 8.31 32.25 -18.53
CA ALA A 478 7.78 31.52 -19.69
C ALA A 478 7.59 30.01 -19.31
N PRO A 479 6.77 29.19 -20.01
CA PRO A 479 5.62 28.53 -19.38
C PRO A 479 5.61 26.98 -19.40
N LEU A 480 4.66 26.42 -18.62
CA LEU A 480 4.13 25.03 -18.66
C LEU A 480 5.15 23.89 -18.54
N SER A 481 5.45 23.45 -17.32
CA SER A 481 6.22 22.21 -17.13
C SER A 481 5.34 20.98 -17.27
N VAL A 482 5.12 20.56 -18.51
CA VAL A 482 5.20 19.12 -18.82
C VAL A 482 6.60 18.72 -18.38
N TYR A 483 6.73 17.77 -17.44
CA TYR A 483 8.04 17.25 -17.08
C TYR A 483 8.66 16.68 -18.36
N ARG A 484 9.80 17.27 -18.79
CA ARG A 484 10.47 16.94 -20.06
C ARG A 484 11.70 16.10 -19.75
N PRO A 485 11.59 14.76 -19.70
CA PRO A 485 12.77 13.92 -19.76
C PRO A 485 13.48 14.07 -21.12
N SER A 486 14.63 13.42 -21.30
CA SER A 486 15.43 13.47 -22.52
C SER A 486 14.77 12.79 -23.74
N PHE A 487 13.60 12.18 -23.55
CA PHE A 487 12.81 11.50 -24.57
C PHE A 487 11.34 11.99 -24.60
N ASP A 488 10.64 11.62 -25.67
CA ASP A 488 9.25 12.02 -25.89
C ASP A 488 8.27 11.13 -25.13
N CYS A 489 7.63 11.69 -24.10
CA CYS A 489 6.66 10.98 -23.26
C CYS A 489 5.45 10.43 -24.01
N THR A 490 5.11 10.96 -25.19
CA THR A 490 4.01 10.41 -26.00
C THR A 490 4.37 9.07 -26.64
N LYS A 491 5.66 8.71 -26.65
CA LYS A 491 6.21 7.48 -27.21
C LYS A 491 6.64 6.47 -26.14
N ALA A 492 6.39 6.75 -24.86
CA ALA A 492 6.74 5.88 -23.75
C ALA A 492 6.04 4.52 -23.85
N ARG A 493 6.80 3.42 -23.86
CA ARG A 493 6.30 2.05 -23.98
C ARG A 493 6.55 1.19 -22.75
N SER A 494 7.64 1.44 -22.03
CA SER A 494 7.98 0.68 -20.83
C SER A 494 7.47 1.31 -19.54
N ASP A 495 7.44 0.52 -18.48
CA ASP A 495 7.08 1.00 -17.14
C ASP A 495 8.10 2.05 -16.67
N ALA A 496 9.39 1.83 -16.96
CA ALA A 496 10.46 2.78 -16.68
C ALA A 496 10.20 4.14 -17.34
N GLU A 497 9.90 4.17 -18.64
CA GLU A 497 9.62 5.42 -19.37
C GLU A 497 8.36 6.13 -18.87
N ARG A 498 7.30 5.38 -18.54
CA ARG A 498 6.07 5.95 -17.98
C ARG A 498 6.28 6.56 -16.61
N LEU A 499 7.08 5.91 -15.75
CA LEU A 499 7.44 6.44 -14.43
C LEU A 499 8.24 7.73 -14.56
N VAL A 500 9.25 7.76 -15.44
CA VAL A 500 10.05 8.96 -15.70
C VAL A 500 9.19 10.12 -16.22
N CYS A 501 8.19 9.84 -17.06
CA CYS A 501 7.27 10.86 -17.56
C CYS A 501 6.28 11.40 -16.52
N GLY A 502 6.02 10.64 -15.45
CA GLY A 502 5.10 11.00 -14.37
C GLY A 502 5.75 11.67 -13.17
N ASP A 503 7.08 11.71 -13.12
CA ASP A 503 7.87 12.13 -11.96
C ASP A 503 8.91 13.20 -12.36
N ALA A 504 8.84 14.36 -11.69
CA ALA A 504 9.68 15.51 -12.01
C ALA A 504 11.16 15.28 -11.71
N GLU A 505 11.47 14.54 -10.66
CA GLU A 505 12.83 14.26 -10.24
C GLU A 505 13.46 13.22 -11.15
N LEU A 506 12.73 12.14 -11.48
CA LEU A 506 13.18 11.16 -12.46
C LEU A 506 13.36 11.79 -13.86
N ALA A 507 12.46 12.69 -14.27
CA ALA A 507 12.61 13.42 -15.52
C ALA A 507 13.85 14.32 -15.52
N ALA A 508 14.14 14.99 -14.40
CA ALA A 508 15.35 15.79 -14.25
C ALA A 508 16.62 14.92 -14.24
N GLU A 509 16.60 13.77 -13.58
CA GLU A 509 17.71 12.81 -13.59
C GLU A 509 17.97 12.23 -14.98
N ASP A 510 16.92 11.99 -15.77
CA ASP A 510 17.03 11.56 -17.16
C ASP A 510 17.71 12.60 -18.05
N VAL A 511 17.36 13.88 -17.88
CA VAL A 511 18.04 15.01 -18.56
C VAL A 511 19.52 15.08 -18.16
N GLN A 512 19.81 14.99 -16.86
CA GLN A 512 21.20 15.00 -16.37
C GLN A 512 22.01 13.81 -16.92
N LEU A 513 21.42 12.62 -16.98
CA LEU A 513 22.06 11.45 -17.54
C LEU A 513 22.38 11.66 -19.03
N ALA A 514 21.48 12.27 -19.80
CA ALA A 514 21.70 12.57 -21.21
C ALA A 514 22.90 13.52 -21.43
N GLU A 515 23.07 14.53 -20.56
CA GLU A 515 24.22 15.44 -20.60
C GLU A 515 25.55 14.72 -20.29
N VAL A 516 25.56 13.85 -19.27
CA VAL A 516 26.76 13.06 -18.91
C VAL A 516 27.07 12.04 -20.02
N TYR A 517 26.07 11.41 -20.60
CA TYR A 517 26.21 10.50 -21.73
C TYR A 517 26.84 11.20 -22.96
N ALA A 518 26.40 12.42 -23.28
CA ALA A 518 26.98 13.19 -24.38
C ALA A 518 28.47 13.47 -24.17
N ARG A 519 28.87 13.84 -22.93
CA ARG A 519 30.28 14.03 -22.57
C ARG A 519 31.08 12.74 -22.65
N ALA A 520 30.55 11.64 -22.12
CA ALA A 520 31.19 10.32 -22.19
C ALA A 520 31.41 9.85 -23.63
N LYS A 521 30.40 10.02 -24.49
CA LYS A 521 30.46 9.68 -25.91
C LYS A 521 31.50 10.51 -26.68
N ALA A 522 31.73 11.75 -26.29
CA ALA A 522 32.74 12.62 -26.91
C ALA A 522 34.16 12.27 -26.46
N ALA A 523 34.33 11.79 -25.23
CA ALA A 523 35.64 11.48 -24.65
C ALA A 523 36.13 10.05 -24.96
N VAL A 524 35.24 9.11 -25.26
CA VAL A 524 35.58 7.68 -25.39
C VAL A 524 36.41 7.39 -26.65
N THR A 525 37.47 6.59 -26.49
CA THR A 525 38.33 6.17 -27.60
C THR A 525 37.78 4.96 -28.36
N ASP A 526 37.17 4.00 -27.65
CA ASP A 526 36.48 2.84 -28.22
C ASP A 526 34.97 3.04 -28.24
N GLN A 527 34.48 3.53 -29.39
CA GLN A 527 33.07 3.82 -29.56
C GLN A 527 32.20 2.56 -29.71
N THR A 528 32.78 1.43 -30.09
CA THR A 528 32.07 0.15 -30.23
C THR A 528 31.70 -0.43 -28.87
N THR A 529 32.70 -0.59 -28.00
CA THR A 529 32.50 -1.11 -26.64
C THR A 529 31.59 -0.20 -25.81
N PHE A 530 31.69 1.12 -25.99
CA PHE A 530 30.79 2.09 -25.33
C PHE A 530 29.31 1.91 -25.71
N ARG A 531 29.02 1.67 -26.99
CA ARG A 531 27.64 1.44 -27.47
C ARG A 531 27.07 0.14 -26.93
N GLU A 532 27.88 -0.92 -26.87
CA GLU A 532 27.47 -2.22 -26.33
C GLU A 532 27.14 -2.13 -24.84
N ARG A 533 28.01 -1.53 -24.03
CA ARG A 533 27.75 -1.26 -22.61
C ARG A 533 26.48 -0.44 -22.40
N THR A 534 26.36 0.69 -23.10
CA THR A 534 25.20 1.58 -22.94
C THR A 534 23.90 0.85 -23.28
N ARG A 535 23.90 0.06 -24.36
CA ARG A 535 22.74 -0.76 -24.75
C ARG A 535 22.42 -1.83 -23.71
N ALA A 536 23.42 -2.49 -23.14
CA ALA A 536 23.21 -3.47 -22.08
C ALA A 536 22.58 -2.85 -20.83
N GLN A 537 23.05 -1.66 -20.43
CA GLN A 537 22.52 -0.93 -19.28
C GLN A 537 21.10 -0.39 -19.52
N TRP A 538 20.82 0.11 -20.73
CA TRP A 538 19.46 0.48 -21.12
C TRP A 538 18.53 -0.74 -21.09
N ASN A 539 18.91 -1.87 -21.69
CA ASN A 539 18.12 -3.10 -21.65
C ASN A 539 17.87 -3.59 -20.20
N TYR A 540 18.86 -3.46 -19.31
CA TYR A 540 18.70 -3.80 -17.90
C TYR A 540 17.62 -2.94 -17.24
N ARG A 541 17.65 -1.61 -17.44
CA ARG A 541 16.63 -0.68 -16.93
C ARG A 541 15.24 -1.09 -17.38
N GLU A 542 15.07 -1.35 -18.67
CA GLU A 542 13.78 -1.70 -19.26
C GLU A 542 13.21 -3.03 -18.74
N GLN A 543 14.07 -3.98 -18.35
CA GLN A 543 13.65 -5.32 -17.89
C GLN A 543 13.49 -5.45 -16.37
N ASN A 544 14.20 -4.65 -15.58
CA ASN A 544 14.32 -4.87 -14.14
C ASN A 544 13.73 -3.74 -13.29
N CYS A 545 13.61 -2.51 -13.81
CA CYS A 545 13.08 -1.39 -13.03
C CYS A 545 11.61 -1.13 -13.34
N HIS A 546 10.75 -1.42 -12.35
CA HIS A 546 9.30 -1.20 -12.39
C HIS A 546 8.80 -0.25 -11.28
N ASP A 547 9.69 0.35 -10.51
CA ASP A 547 9.38 1.32 -9.45
C ASP A 547 10.38 2.49 -9.43
N ARG A 548 10.02 3.54 -8.69
CA ARG A 548 10.80 4.80 -8.58
C ARG A 548 12.18 4.56 -7.96
N VAL A 549 12.26 3.71 -6.94
CA VAL A 549 13.51 3.48 -6.19
C VAL A 549 14.55 2.78 -7.06
N CYS A 550 14.15 1.78 -7.86
CA CYS A 550 15.02 1.12 -8.82
C CYS A 550 15.55 2.10 -9.87
N LEU A 551 14.69 2.97 -10.40
CA LEU A 551 15.08 3.96 -11.42
C LEU A 551 16.05 5.00 -10.87
N GLN A 552 15.77 5.59 -9.71
CA GLN A 552 16.66 6.56 -9.06
C GLN A 552 18.04 5.96 -8.83
N ARG A 553 18.09 4.74 -8.28
CA ARG A 553 19.33 4.00 -8.10
C ARG A 553 20.08 3.82 -9.42
N TRP A 554 19.39 3.32 -10.44
CA TRP A 554 20.00 3.09 -11.75
C TRP A 554 20.53 4.39 -12.35
N TYR A 555 19.82 5.51 -12.23
CA TYR A 555 20.30 6.82 -12.69
C TYR A 555 21.55 7.27 -11.96
N VAL A 556 21.63 7.08 -10.64
CA VAL A 556 22.84 7.38 -9.86
C VAL A 556 24.03 6.54 -10.34
N ASP A 557 23.86 5.22 -10.41
CA ASP A 557 24.91 4.29 -10.82
C ASP A 557 25.39 4.57 -12.26
N GLN A 558 24.47 4.85 -13.19
CA GLN A 558 24.82 5.17 -14.57
C GLN A 558 25.51 6.54 -14.71
N LYS A 559 25.07 7.56 -13.97
CA LYS A 559 25.72 8.87 -13.99
C LYS A 559 27.17 8.77 -13.50
N VAL A 560 27.43 8.00 -12.45
CA VAL A 560 28.79 7.77 -11.94
C VAL A 560 29.66 7.06 -12.99
N ALA A 561 29.16 5.95 -13.54
CA ALA A 561 29.87 5.18 -14.55
C ALA A 561 30.20 6.00 -15.81
N LEU A 562 29.22 6.74 -16.35
CA LEU A 562 29.42 7.58 -17.53
C LEU A 562 30.31 8.79 -17.23
N ALA A 563 30.24 9.36 -16.03
CA ALA A 563 31.13 10.45 -15.62
C ALA A 563 32.59 9.99 -15.55
N GLN A 564 32.85 8.77 -15.07
CA GLN A 564 34.19 8.19 -15.09
C GLN A 564 34.68 7.99 -16.52
N ILE A 565 33.86 7.42 -17.42
CA ILE A 565 34.20 7.26 -18.83
C ILE A 565 34.47 8.62 -19.50
N ALA A 566 33.70 9.66 -19.15
CA ALA A 566 33.90 11.01 -19.65
C ALA A 566 35.25 11.63 -19.22
N GLN A 567 35.80 11.19 -18.08
CA GLN A 567 37.10 11.67 -17.58
C GLN A 567 38.27 10.85 -18.10
N THR A 568 38.12 9.52 -18.20
CA THR A 568 39.22 8.60 -18.54
C THR A 568 39.29 8.25 -20.02
N GLY A 569 38.18 8.42 -20.76
CA GLY A 569 38.03 7.99 -22.15
C GLY A 569 38.03 6.46 -22.34
N ARG A 570 38.00 5.67 -21.25
CA ARG A 570 38.05 4.20 -21.26
C ARG A 570 36.76 3.61 -20.71
N VAL A 571 36.31 2.52 -21.33
CA VAL A 571 35.14 1.75 -20.89
C VAL A 571 35.66 0.59 -20.04
N ASP A 572 35.70 0.76 -18.72
CA ASP A 572 36.15 -0.30 -17.81
C ASP A 572 34.98 -1.26 -17.51
N ASP A 573 35.14 -2.56 -17.75
CA ASP A 573 34.18 -3.59 -17.35
C ASP A 573 34.31 -3.84 -15.84
N GLN A 574 33.34 -3.38 -15.06
CA GLN A 574 33.11 -3.83 -13.68
C GLN A 574 31.97 -4.85 -13.64
#